data_AF-A0MD96-F1
#
_entry.id   AF-A0MD96-F1
#
_cell.length_a   1.000
_cell.length_b   1.000
_cell.length_c   1.000
_cell.angle_alpha   90.00
_cell.angle_beta   90.00
_cell.angle_gamma   90.00
#
_symmetry.space_group_name_H-M   'P 1'
#
loop_
_entity.id
_entity.type
_entity.pdbx_description
1 polymer ?
#
loop_
_entity_poly.entity_id
_entity_poly.type
_entity_poly.pdbx_seq_one_letter_code
_entity_poly.pdbx_strand_id
1 'polypeptide(L)'
;KHRKTFSYLQHSIVWQALLPKLTVIEVLQQASAITEHSIATGHVSKSVQPSYEGLSVKHKDWQRLVHQYQGIKAARQSLEGGAVYAWLYRHDRDWLVHWNQQHKLERLAPTPRVDWGQRDRIAVRQLLRIIKRLDSSLDHPRATSSWLLKQTPNGTSLAKNLQKLPLVALCLKRYSESVEDYQIRRISQAFIKLKQEGLELRRWRLLRGATLSKERITKEAQNFLKTVCEED
;
A
#
# COMPACT_ATOMS: atom_id res chain seq x y z
N LYS A 1 12.99 5.55 -7.92
CA LYS A 1 14.43 5.27 -7.68
C LYS A 1 15.13 6.61 -7.50
N HIS A 2 15.21 7.12 -6.27
CA HIS A 2 16.15 8.20 -5.97
C HIS A 2 17.54 7.69 -6.34
N ARG A 3 18.28 8.42 -7.18
CA ARG A 3 19.73 8.18 -7.32
C ARG A 3 20.29 8.35 -5.92
N LYS A 4 20.98 7.32 -5.41
CA LYS A 4 21.63 7.33 -4.10
C LYS A 4 22.36 8.65 -3.94
N THR A 5 21.85 9.55 -3.11
CA THR A 5 22.58 10.72 -2.67
C THR A 5 23.76 10.17 -1.88
N PHE A 6 24.98 10.40 -2.38
CA PHE A 6 26.18 10.10 -1.60
C PHE A 6 26.01 10.80 -0.24
N SER A 7 26.17 10.02 0.84
CA SER A 7 26.06 10.59 2.18
C SER A 7 27.17 11.63 2.36
N TYR A 8 26.88 12.73 3.06
CA TYR A 8 27.88 13.74 3.40
C TYR A 8 29.12 13.10 4.05
N LEU A 9 28.94 12.02 4.82
CA LEU A 9 30.04 11.25 5.41
C LEU A 9 30.95 10.58 4.36
N GLN A 10 30.39 10.09 3.27
CA GLN A 10 31.17 9.46 2.19
C GLN A 10 32.04 10.50 1.47
N HIS A 11 31.51 11.71 1.27
CA HIS A 11 32.29 12.82 0.74
C HIS A 11 33.44 13.21 1.69
N SER A 12 33.18 13.27 3.01
CA SER A 12 34.23 13.58 3.99
C SER A 12 35.35 12.54 4.03
N ILE A 13 35.03 11.25 3.92
CA ILE A 13 36.04 10.17 3.92
C ILE A 13 36.94 10.25 2.68
N VAL A 14 36.34 10.40 1.50
CA VAL A 14 37.11 10.51 0.24
C VAL A 14 38.04 11.71 0.29
N TRP A 15 37.53 12.83 0.80
CA TRP A 15 38.31 14.05 0.91
C TRP A 15 39.48 13.91 1.91
N GLN A 16 39.25 13.35 3.12
CA GLN A 16 40.32 13.08 4.09
C GLN A 16 41.39 12.13 3.53
N ALA A 17 41.01 11.15 2.73
CA ALA A 17 41.96 10.23 2.11
C ALA A 17 42.86 10.92 1.08
N LEU A 18 42.32 11.85 0.29
CA LEU A 18 43.05 12.56 -0.76
C LEU A 18 43.88 13.73 -0.21
N LEU A 19 43.41 14.39 0.84
CA LEU A 19 44.01 15.58 1.43
C LEU A 19 44.17 15.43 2.96
N PRO A 20 45.00 14.48 3.42
CA PRO A 20 45.07 14.09 4.84
C PRO A 20 45.64 15.18 5.76
N LYS A 21 46.28 16.20 5.19
CA LYS A 21 46.90 17.30 5.93
C LYS A 21 46.00 18.52 6.11
N LEU A 22 44.84 18.54 5.47
CA LEU A 22 43.92 19.68 5.51
C LEU A 22 42.73 19.35 6.40
N THR A 23 42.36 20.32 7.24
CA THR A 23 41.16 20.23 8.08
C THR A 23 39.90 20.61 7.29
N VAL A 24 38.73 20.18 7.79
CA VAL A 24 37.44 20.38 7.09
C VAL A 24 37.20 21.87 6.84
N ILE A 25 37.60 22.69 7.81
CA ILE A 25 37.42 24.15 7.78
C ILE A 25 38.31 24.77 6.70
N GLU A 26 39.58 24.37 6.62
CA GLU A 26 40.51 24.89 5.61
C GLU A 26 40.06 24.56 4.19
N VAL A 27 39.47 23.39 3.99
CA VAL A 27 38.98 23.01 2.65
C VAL A 27 37.68 23.70 2.29
N LEU A 28 36.78 23.91 3.26
CA LEU A 28 35.60 24.75 3.01
C LEU A 28 36.00 26.21 2.71
N GLN A 29 37.04 26.73 3.37
CA GLN A 29 37.59 28.06 3.09
C GLN A 29 38.29 28.14 1.73
N GLN A 30 39.05 27.12 1.35
CA GLN A 30 39.66 27.05 0.01
C GLN A 30 38.58 26.92 -1.07
N ALA A 31 37.58 26.05 -0.86
CA ALA A 31 36.48 25.87 -1.79
C ALA A 31 35.62 27.14 -1.94
N SER A 32 35.38 27.89 -0.85
CA SER A 32 34.65 29.15 -0.91
C SER A 32 35.46 30.29 -1.52
N ALA A 33 36.80 30.22 -1.45
CA ALA A 33 37.70 31.16 -2.13
C ALA A 33 37.82 30.90 -3.65
N ILE A 34 37.44 29.71 -4.13
CA ILE A 34 37.30 29.43 -5.57
C ILE A 34 36.04 30.14 -6.07
N THR A 35 36.22 31.38 -6.52
CA THR A 35 35.19 32.11 -7.29
C THR A 35 35.02 31.45 -8.66
N GLU A 36 33.79 31.39 -9.18
CA GLU A 36 33.40 30.68 -10.42
C GLU A 36 34.20 31.07 -11.69
N HIS A 37 35.10 32.05 -11.60
CA HIS A 37 35.68 32.75 -12.74
C HIS A 37 37.03 32.18 -13.21
N SER A 38 37.54 31.11 -12.62
CA SER A 38 38.78 30.46 -13.09
C SER A 38 38.59 29.07 -13.70
N ILE A 39 37.35 28.64 -13.96
CA ILE A 39 37.14 27.61 -14.98
C ILE A 39 37.26 28.36 -16.30
N ALA A 40 38.48 28.43 -16.84
CA ALA A 40 38.65 28.60 -18.26
C ALA A 40 37.88 27.46 -18.92
N THR A 41 36.61 27.72 -19.24
CA THR A 41 35.87 26.90 -20.17
C THR A 41 36.63 27.09 -21.46
N GLY A 42 37.58 26.17 -21.71
CA GLY A 42 38.25 26.11 -22.99
C GLY A 42 37.15 26.21 -24.03
N HIS A 43 37.30 27.15 -24.98
CA HIS A 43 36.39 27.31 -26.08
C HIS A 43 36.09 25.90 -26.62
N VAL A 44 34.92 25.36 -26.27
CA VAL A 44 34.45 24.13 -26.90
C VAL A 44 34.30 24.56 -28.33
N SER A 45 35.21 24.08 -29.19
CA SER A 45 35.17 24.32 -30.63
C SER A 45 33.71 24.28 -31.03
N LYS A 46 33.19 25.41 -31.55
CA LYS A 46 31.80 25.51 -32.02
C LYS A 46 31.53 24.22 -32.76
N SER A 47 30.67 23.35 -32.19
CA SER A 47 30.35 22.07 -32.80
C SER A 47 29.92 22.42 -34.21
N VAL A 48 30.67 21.94 -35.22
CA VAL A 48 30.31 22.10 -36.62
C VAL A 48 28.83 21.73 -36.71
N GLN A 49 27.98 22.70 -37.04
CA GLN A 49 26.56 22.44 -37.21
C GLN A 49 26.48 21.34 -38.27
N PRO A 50 25.88 20.17 -37.96
CA PRO A 50 25.88 19.08 -38.90
C PRO A 50 25.21 19.54 -40.19
N SER A 51 25.74 19.08 -41.33
CA SER A 51 25.11 19.37 -42.61
C SER A 51 23.66 18.89 -42.60
N TYR A 52 22.82 19.55 -43.39
CA TYR A 52 21.42 19.17 -43.56
C TYR A 52 21.26 17.68 -43.93
N GLU A 53 22.19 17.13 -44.70
CA GLU A 53 22.23 15.70 -45.05
C GLU A 53 22.47 14.80 -43.83
N GLY A 54 23.39 15.18 -42.93
CA GLY A 54 23.66 14.45 -41.69
C GLY A 54 22.47 14.44 -40.73
N LEU A 55 21.74 15.54 -40.67
CA LEU A 55 20.48 15.66 -39.93
C LEU A 55 19.39 14.75 -40.51
N SER A 56 19.20 14.78 -41.84
CA SER A 56 18.20 13.96 -42.52
C SER A 56 18.42 12.46 -42.31
N VAL A 57 19.67 12.00 -42.32
CA VAL A 57 20.00 10.59 -42.02
C VAL A 57 19.61 10.22 -40.60
N LYS A 58 19.95 11.07 -39.62
CA LYS A 58 19.64 10.80 -38.19
C LYS A 58 18.14 10.86 -37.90
N HIS A 59 17.39 11.73 -38.58
CA HIS A 59 15.93 11.73 -38.52
C HIS A 59 15.33 10.41 -39.00
N LYS A 60 15.77 9.91 -40.16
CA LYS A 60 15.31 8.62 -40.70
C LYS A 60 15.69 7.44 -39.81
N ASP A 61 16.91 7.43 -39.27
CA ASP A 61 17.34 6.41 -38.31
C ASP A 61 16.45 6.37 -37.07
N TRP A 62 16.15 7.55 -36.50
CA TRP A 62 15.28 7.64 -35.34
C TRP A 62 13.87 7.16 -35.63
N GLN A 63 13.29 7.59 -36.76
CA GLN A 63 11.95 7.15 -37.20
C GLN A 63 11.91 5.63 -37.38
N ARG A 64 12.89 5.06 -38.10
CA ARG A 64 13.02 3.61 -38.32
C ARG A 64 13.06 2.85 -37.01
N LEU A 65 13.87 3.29 -36.05
CA LEU A 65 13.99 2.65 -34.73
C LEU A 65 12.68 2.72 -33.95
N VAL A 66 11.98 3.85 -33.98
CA VAL A 66 10.71 4.00 -33.27
C VAL A 66 9.62 3.10 -33.86
N HIS A 67 9.58 2.94 -35.18
CA HIS A 67 8.69 1.98 -35.83
C HIS A 67 9.07 0.53 -35.53
N GLN A 68 10.36 0.18 -35.61
CA GLN A 68 10.87 -1.18 -35.36
C GLN A 68 10.59 -1.64 -33.92
N TYR A 69 10.83 -0.77 -32.93
CA TYR A 69 10.64 -1.10 -31.52
C TYR A 69 9.24 -0.75 -30.98
N GLN A 70 8.33 -0.34 -31.86
CA GLN A 70 6.94 0.02 -31.52
C GLN A 70 6.87 0.95 -30.30
N GLY A 71 7.66 2.02 -30.33
CA GLY A 71 7.57 3.07 -29.30
C GLY A 71 8.89 3.74 -28.96
N ILE A 72 8.79 5.03 -28.63
CA ILE A 72 9.91 5.93 -28.33
C ILE A 72 10.80 5.41 -27.20
N LYS A 73 10.21 4.89 -26.12
CA LYS A 73 10.97 4.40 -24.97
C LYS A 73 11.79 3.15 -25.32
N ALA A 74 11.17 2.21 -26.04
CA ALA A 74 11.82 0.98 -26.45
C ALA A 74 12.94 1.29 -27.46
N ALA A 75 12.67 2.14 -28.45
CA ALA A 75 13.67 2.62 -29.39
C ALA A 75 14.87 3.28 -28.70
N ARG A 76 14.63 4.16 -27.73
CA ARG A 76 15.72 4.80 -26.94
C ARG A 76 16.55 3.79 -26.13
N GLN A 77 15.94 2.69 -25.69
CA GLN A 77 16.61 1.64 -24.91
C GLN A 77 17.27 0.56 -25.77
N SER A 78 17.10 0.63 -27.10
CA SER A 78 17.80 -0.26 -28.04
C SER A 78 19.30 0.05 -28.09
N LEU A 79 20.07 -0.90 -28.64
CA LEU A 79 21.52 -0.83 -28.75
C LEU A 79 21.99 0.43 -29.51
N GLU A 80 21.30 0.79 -30.60
CA GLU A 80 21.67 1.92 -31.47
C GLU A 80 20.89 3.20 -31.13
N GLY A 81 19.64 3.07 -30.65
CA GLY A 81 18.74 4.21 -30.48
C GLY A 81 19.11 5.15 -29.35
N GLY A 82 19.85 4.68 -28.34
CA GLY A 82 20.40 5.57 -27.31
C GLY A 82 21.37 6.59 -27.89
N ALA A 83 22.24 6.16 -28.81
CA ALA A 83 23.22 7.01 -29.46
C ALA A 83 22.56 7.99 -30.45
N VAL A 84 21.62 7.50 -31.28
CA VAL A 84 20.86 8.35 -32.22
C VAL A 84 20.05 9.41 -31.47
N TYR A 85 19.35 9.04 -30.40
CA TYR A 85 18.60 9.98 -29.57
C TYR A 85 19.51 11.05 -28.94
N ALA A 86 20.66 10.64 -28.37
CA ALA A 86 21.58 11.57 -27.74
C ALA A 86 22.20 12.54 -28.74
N TRP A 87 22.48 12.08 -29.96
CA TRP A 87 22.98 12.92 -31.04
C TRP A 87 21.93 13.95 -31.48
N LEU A 88 20.71 13.51 -31.79
CA LEU A 88 19.61 14.40 -32.19
C LEU A 88 19.26 15.40 -31.09
N TYR A 89 19.29 15.00 -29.83
CA TYR A 89 19.03 15.91 -28.72
C TYR A 89 20.06 17.06 -28.63
N ARG A 90 21.30 16.85 -29.11
CA ARG A 90 22.36 17.88 -29.10
C ARG A 90 22.33 18.77 -30.34
N HIS A 91 21.89 18.23 -31.48
CA HIS A 91 22.04 18.87 -32.79
C HIS A 91 20.73 19.32 -33.43
N ASP A 92 19.60 18.69 -33.09
CA ASP A 92 18.26 19.06 -33.54
C ASP A 92 17.20 18.64 -32.51
N ARG A 93 17.22 19.36 -31.38
CA ARG A 93 16.37 19.06 -30.23
C ARG A 93 14.90 19.31 -30.54
N ASP A 94 14.60 20.39 -31.25
CA ASP A 94 13.24 20.84 -31.47
C ASP A 94 12.49 19.86 -32.37
N TRP A 95 13.13 19.39 -33.45
CA TRP A 95 12.58 18.31 -34.26
C TRP A 95 12.33 17.05 -33.43
N LEU A 96 13.32 16.59 -32.65
CA LEU A 96 13.21 15.36 -31.87
C LEU A 96 12.08 15.43 -30.84
N VAL A 97 11.93 16.57 -30.16
CA VAL A 97 10.87 16.77 -29.16
C VAL A 97 9.50 16.82 -29.83
N HIS A 98 9.37 17.58 -30.93
CA HIS A 98 8.11 17.71 -31.67
C HIS A 98 7.65 16.35 -32.23
N TRP A 99 8.54 15.65 -32.94
CA TRP A 99 8.26 14.34 -33.52
C TRP A 99 7.89 13.33 -32.41
N ASN A 100 8.67 13.27 -31.33
CA ASN A 100 8.36 12.37 -30.21
C ASN A 100 7.04 12.70 -29.51
N GLN A 101 6.57 13.96 -29.55
CA GLN A 101 5.25 14.32 -29.02
C GLN A 101 4.13 13.79 -29.90
N GLN A 102 4.26 13.92 -31.21
CA GLN A 102 3.27 13.43 -32.19
C GLN A 102 3.19 11.91 -32.25
N HIS A 103 4.28 11.21 -31.92
CA HIS A 103 4.39 9.76 -31.99
C HIS A 103 4.42 9.08 -30.61
N LYS A 104 3.88 9.73 -29.57
CA LYS A 104 3.65 9.05 -28.29
C LYS A 104 2.53 8.04 -28.45
N LEU A 105 2.86 6.76 -28.29
CA LEU A 105 1.83 5.75 -28.07
C LEU A 105 1.06 6.09 -26.79
N GLU A 106 -0.26 6.16 -26.89
CA GLU A 106 -1.13 6.24 -25.73
C GLU A 106 -0.85 5.03 -24.85
N ARG A 107 -0.48 5.29 -23.58
CA ARG A 107 -0.39 4.19 -22.61
C ARG A 107 -1.81 3.75 -22.33
N LEU A 108 -2.16 2.54 -22.76
CA LEU A 108 -3.32 1.85 -22.22
C LEU A 108 -3.20 1.86 -20.70
N ALA A 109 -4.27 2.28 -20.01
CA ALA A 109 -4.30 2.29 -18.56
C ALA A 109 -3.95 0.88 -18.06
N PRO A 110 -2.98 0.73 -17.14
CA PRO A 110 -2.64 -0.59 -16.63
C PRO A 110 -3.89 -1.22 -16.00
N THR A 111 -4.12 -2.49 -16.31
CA THR A 111 -5.21 -3.24 -15.71
C THR A 111 -5.13 -3.16 -14.19
N PRO A 112 -6.27 -3.02 -13.48
CA PRO A 112 -6.26 -2.94 -12.03
C PRO A 112 -5.60 -4.21 -11.48
N ARG A 113 -4.51 -4.02 -10.74
CA ARG A 113 -3.68 -5.11 -10.19
C ARG A 113 -4.44 -6.03 -9.22
N VAL A 114 -5.62 -5.62 -8.77
CA VAL A 114 -6.47 -6.35 -7.82
C VAL A 114 -7.92 -6.28 -8.30
N ASP A 115 -8.52 -7.44 -8.56
CA ASP A 115 -9.97 -7.57 -8.72
C ASP A 115 -10.62 -7.55 -7.33
N TRP A 116 -11.16 -6.38 -6.97
CA TRP A 116 -11.84 -6.19 -5.69
C TRP A 116 -13.14 -6.99 -5.59
N GLY A 117 -13.86 -7.18 -6.70
CA GLY A 117 -15.11 -7.94 -6.71
C GLY A 117 -14.88 -9.43 -6.47
N GLN A 118 -13.86 -10.01 -7.10
CA GLN A 118 -13.46 -11.38 -6.81
C GLN A 118 -12.99 -11.53 -5.37
N ARG A 119 -12.17 -10.59 -4.88
CA ARG A 119 -11.67 -10.60 -3.50
C ARG A 119 -12.81 -10.52 -2.48
N ASP A 120 -13.80 -9.67 -2.70
CA ASP A 120 -14.98 -9.50 -1.84
C ASP A 120 -15.78 -10.80 -1.76
N ARG A 121 -16.08 -11.42 -2.91
CA ARG A 121 -16.78 -12.72 -2.95
C ARG A 121 -16.03 -13.85 -2.24
N ILE A 122 -14.70 -13.88 -2.34
CA ILE A 122 -13.88 -14.90 -1.65
C ILE A 122 -13.90 -14.65 -0.13
N ALA A 123 -13.66 -13.41 0.29
CA ALA A 123 -13.61 -13.02 1.69
C ALA A 123 -14.96 -13.25 2.40
N VAL A 124 -16.09 -12.92 1.76
CA VAL A 124 -17.41 -13.13 2.38
C VAL A 124 -17.71 -14.61 2.60
N ARG A 125 -17.32 -15.48 1.65
CA ARG A 125 -17.47 -16.94 1.80
C ARG A 125 -16.64 -17.48 2.96
N GLN A 126 -15.44 -16.95 3.17
CA GLN A 126 -14.59 -17.32 4.31
C GLN A 126 -15.22 -16.87 5.64
N LEU A 127 -15.72 -15.63 5.70
CA LEU A 127 -16.42 -15.11 6.88
C LEU A 127 -17.64 -15.95 7.23
N LEU A 128 -18.49 -16.30 6.25
CA LEU A 128 -19.68 -17.12 6.50
C LEU A 128 -19.34 -18.52 7.03
N ARG A 129 -18.21 -19.11 6.60
CA ARG A 129 -17.73 -20.38 7.19
C ARG A 129 -17.25 -20.22 8.62
N ILE A 130 -16.63 -19.08 8.96
CA ILE A 130 -16.26 -18.78 10.35
C ILE A 130 -17.52 -18.64 11.18
N ILE A 131 -18.48 -17.82 10.75
CA ILE A 131 -19.76 -17.59 11.43
C ILE A 131 -20.50 -18.91 11.67
N LYS A 132 -20.65 -19.74 10.64
CA LYS A 132 -21.30 -21.06 10.77
C LYS A 132 -20.63 -21.97 11.80
N ARG A 133 -19.31 -21.87 11.98
CA ARG A 133 -18.59 -22.63 13.02
C ARG A 133 -18.87 -22.09 14.41
N LEU A 134 -19.07 -20.77 14.55
CA LEU A 134 -19.46 -20.16 15.82
C LEU A 134 -20.87 -20.58 16.24
N ASP A 135 -21.80 -20.78 15.30
CA ASP A 135 -23.15 -21.26 15.62
C ASP A 135 -23.16 -22.63 16.32
N SER A 136 -22.07 -23.41 16.20
CA SER A 136 -21.96 -24.74 16.82
C SER A 136 -21.57 -24.71 18.30
N SER A 137 -21.06 -23.57 18.80
CA SER A 137 -20.65 -23.42 20.19
C SER A 137 -20.84 -21.99 20.65
N LEU A 138 -21.51 -21.81 21.78
CA LEU A 138 -21.58 -20.49 22.40
C LEU A 138 -20.24 -20.08 23.03
N ASP A 139 -19.24 -20.95 23.12
CA ASP A 139 -17.96 -20.67 23.77
C ASP A 139 -16.94 -20.04 22.82
N HIS A 140 -17.06 -18.73 22.64
CA HIS A 140 -16.08 -17.92 21.93
C HIS A 140 -16.07 -16.47 22.41
N PRO A 141 -14.94 -15.74 22.22
CA PRO A 141 -14.89 -14.31 22.45
C PRO A 141 -15.95 -13.56 21.65
N ARG A 142 -16.30 -12.34 22.06
CA ARG A 142 -17.26 -11.51 21.33
C ARG A 142 -16.89 -11.41 19.85
N ALA A 143 -17.81 -11.79 18.97
CA ALA A 143 -17.59 -11.83 17.54
C ALA A 143 -17.72 -10.44 16.90
N THR A 144 -16.83 -9.51 17.27
CA THR A 144 -16.79 -8.16 16.67
C THR A 144 -16.30 -8.19 15.22
N SER A 145 -16.56 -7.14 14.43
CA SER A 145 -16.06 -7.02 13.04
C SER A 145 -14.55 -7.23 12.96
N SER A 146 -13.80 -6.62 13.87
CA SER A 146 -12.34 -6.73 13.93
C SER A 146 -11.89 -8.15 14.30
N TRP A 147 -12.58 -8.80 15.24
CA TRP A 147 -12.28 -10.17 15.63
C TRP A 147 -12.57 -11.15 14.49
N LEU A 148 -13.72 -11.03 13.82
CA LEU A 148 -14.11 -11.84 12.67
C LEU A 148 -13.12 -11.69 11.52
N LEU A 149 -12.72 -10.46 11.18
CA LEU A 149 -11.71 -10.21 10.16
C LEU A 149 -10.35 -10.83 10.53
N LYS A 150 -9.97 -10.80 11.81
CA LYS A 150 -8.72 -11.42 12.28
C LYS A 150 -8.72 -12.95 12.09
N GLN A 151 -9.88 -13.59 12.03
CA GLN A 151 -10.00 -15.03 11.74
C GLN A 151 -9.81 -15.36 10.25
N THR A 152 -9.78 -14.36 9.37
CA THR A 152 -9.61 -14.56 7.92
C THR A 152 -8.16 -14.36 7.46
N PRO A 153 -7.72 -15.07 6.41
CA PRO A 153 -6.46 -14.76 5.73
C PRO A 153 -6.46 -13.31 5.24
N ASN A 154 -5.40 -12.56 5.53
CA ASN A 154 -5.25 -11.15 5.16
C ASN A 154 -6.30 -10.21 5.78
N GLY A 155 -6.85 -10.54 6.95
CA GLY A 155 -7.86 -9.73 7.66
C GLY A 155 -7.52 -8.24 7.76
N THR A 156 -6.26 -7.89 8.05
CA THR A 156 -5.79 -6.49 8.09
C THR A 156 -5.94 -5.78 6.75
N SER A 157 -5.68 -6.47 5.64
CA SER A 157 -5.84 -5.90 4.29
C SER A 157 -7.32 -5.69 3.95
N LEU A 158 -8.19 -6.62 4.35
CA LEU A 158 -9.64 -6.49 4.19
C LEU A 158 -10.16 -5.29 5.00
N ALA A 159 -9.77 -5.19 6.27
CA ALA A 159 -10.14 -4.08 7.15
C ALA A 159 -9.76 -2.72 6.55
N LYS A 160 -8.53 -2.58 6.05
CA LYS A 160 -8.03 -1.33 5.43
C LYS A 160 -8.76 -0.95 4.14
N ASN A 161 -9.37 -1.92 3.46
CA ASN A 161 -10.02 -1.70 2.15
C ASN A 161 -11.53 -2.01 2.20
N LEU A 162 -12.15 -1.94 3.37
CA LEU A 162 -13.56 -2.31 3.55
C LEU A 162 -14.51 -1.53 2.64
N GLN A 163 -14.18 -0.27 2.32
CA GLN A 163 -14.94 0.59 1.40
C GLN A 163 -15.04 0.02 -0.02
N LYS A 164 -14.14 -0.90 -0.41
CA LYS A 164 -14.13 -1.58 -1.72
C LYS A 164 -14.73 -2.98 -1.67
N LEU A 165 -15.25 -3.38 -0.50
CA LEU A 165 -15.68 -4.74 -0.20
C LEU A 165 -17.12 -4.72 0.37
N PRO A 166 -18.13 -4.33 -0.43
CA PRO A 166 -19.50 -4.16 0.04
C PRO A 166 -20.12 -5.43 0.62
N LEU A 167 -19.82 -6.63 0.08
CA LEU A 167 -20.36 -7.88 0.59
C LEU A 167 -19.77 -8.20 1.97
N VAL A 168 -18.45 -8.04 2.14
CA VAL A 168 -17.80 -8.17 3.45
C VAL A 168 -18.38 -7.16 4.44
N ALA A 169 -18.54 -5.89 4.05
CA ALA A 169 -19.09 -4.86 4.93
C ALA A 169 -20.51 -5.21 5.42
N LEU A 170 -21.39 -5.66 4.51
CA LEU A 170 -22.74 -6.11 4.85
C LEU A 170 -22.73 -7.35 5.76
N CYS A 171 -21.88 -8.33 5.47
CA CYS A 171 -21.73 -9.53 6.28
C CYS A 171 -21.29 -9.17 7.72
N LEU A 172 -20.26 -8.33 7.87
CA LEU A 172 -19.83 -7.89 9.19
C LEU A 172 -20.92 -7.10 9.91
N LYS A 173 -21.66 -6.21 9.22
CA LYS A 173 -22.78 -5.48 9.84
C LYS A 173 -23.87 -6.42 10.35
N ARG A 174 -24.14 -7.51 9.64
CA ARG A 174 -25.19 -8.49 9.98
C ARG A 174 -24.80 -9.43 11.12
N TYR A 175 -23.55 -9.88 11.15
CA TYR A 175 -23.11 -10.97 12.02
C TYR A 175 -22.14 -10.55 13.13
N SER A 176 -21.75 -9.27 13.19
CA SER A 176 -20.94 -8.78 14.30
C SER A 176 -21.80 -8.61 15.54
N GLU A 177 -21.32 -9.16 16.62
CA GLU A 177 -22.05 -9.21 17.89
C GLU A 177 -22.04 -7.83 18.57
N SER A 178 -23.22 -7.34 18.95
CA SER A 178 -23.37 -6.12 19.77
C SER A 178 -22.90 -6.37 21.23
N VAL A 179 -22.88 -5.34 22.08
CA VAL A 179 -22.48 -5.54 23.49
C VAL A 179 -23.60 -6.34 24.18
N GLU A 180 -24.82 -5.98 23.84
CA GLU A 180 -26.09 -6.52 24.30
C GLU A 180 -26.18 -8.02 23.95
N ASP A 181 -26.00 -8.36 22.67
CA ASP A 181 -26.05 -9.75 22.19
C ASP A 181 -24.98 -10.61 22.88
N TYR A 182 -23.77 -10.07 23.06
CA TYR A 182 -22.68 -10.78 23.74
C TYR A 182 -23.01 -11.07 25.21
N GLN A 183 -23.60 -10.10 25.90
CA GLN A 183 -24.03 -10.29 27.28
C GLN A 183 -25.17 -11.31 27.38
N ILE A 184 -26.16 -11.23 26.48
CA ILE A 184 -27.28 -12.20 26.39
C ILE A 184 -26.76 -13.61 26.14
N ARG A 185 -25.81 -13.78 25.20
CA ARG A 185 -25.18 -15.09 24.93
C ARG A 185 -24.48 -15.65 26.16
N ARG A 186 -23.71 -14.83 26.89
CA ARG A 186 -23.02 -15.27 28.11
C ARG A 186 -23.98 -15.64 29.24
N ILE A 187 -25.10 -14.93 29.36
CA ILE A 187 -26.18 -15.30 30.30
C ILE A 187 -26.78 -16.64 29.88
N SER A 188 -27.03 -16.84 28.59
CA SER A 188 -27.55 -18.11 28.05
C SER A 188 -26.60 -19.28 28.32
N GLN A 189 -25.29 -19.08 28.16
CA GLN A 189 -24.27 -20.07 28.52
C GLN A 189 -24.31 -20.42 30.01
N ALA A 190 -24.37 -19.40 30.88
CA ALA A 190 -24.47 -19.61 32.32
C ALA A 190 -25.74 -20.37 32.70
N PHE A 191 -26.88 -20.05 32.08
CA PHE A 191 -28.14 -20.75 32.26
C PHE A 191 -28.05 -22.22 31.88
N ILE A 192 -27.58 -22.53 30.66
CA ILE A 192 -27.44 -23.91 30.18
C ILE A 192 -26.56 -24.72 31.12
N LYS A 193 -25.43 -24.15 31.56
CA LYS A 193 -24.51 -24.79 32.49
C LYS A 193 -25.17 -25.09 33.84
N LEU A 194 -25.88 -24.13 34.43
CA LEU A 194 -26.56 -24.33 35.71
C LEU A 194 -27.67 -25.38 35.62
N LYS A 195 -28.45 -25.39 34.53
CA LYS A 195 -29.46 -26.43 34.29
C LYS A 195 -28.83 -27.82 34.16
N GLN A 196 -27.72 -27.94 33.44
CA GLN A 196 -26.98 -29.21 33.31
C GLN A 196 -26.42 -29.71 34.66
N GLU A 197 -26.02 -28.79 35.53
CA GLU A 197 -25.53 -29.09 36.89
C GLU A 197 -26.66 -29.30 37.92
N GLY A 198 -27.93 -29.14 37.53
CA GLY A 198 -29.09 -29.27 38.43
C GLY A 198 -29.15 -28.18 39.51
N LEU A 199 -28.53 -27.03 39.27
CA LEU A 199 -28.46 -25.93 40.24
C LEU A 199 -29.61 -24.94 40.06
N GLU A 200 -30.06 -24.38 41.19
CA GLU A 200 -31.09 -23.33 41.21
C GLU A 200 -30.66 -22.09 40.42
N LEU A 201 -31.57 -21.60 39.57
CA LEU A 201 -31.37 -20.44 38.69
C LEU A 201 -31.60 -19.11 39.40
N ARG A 202 -30.72 -18.79 40.35
CA ARG A 202 -30.72 -17.45 40.97
C ARG A 202 -30.01 -16.42 40.12
N ARG A 203 -30.58 -15.21 40.05
CA ARG A 203 -30.03 -14.03 39.36
C ARG A 203 -28.53 -13.80 39.61
N TRP A 204 -28.10 -13.84 40.87
CA TRP A 204 -26.69 -13.59 41.21
C TRP A 204 -25.75 -14.69 40.70
N ARG A 205 -26.23 -15.93 40.60
CA ARG A 205 -25.46 -17.08 40.13
C ARG A 205 -25.29 -17.05 38.62
N LEU A 206 -26.33 -16.66 37.89
CA LEU A 206 -26.28 -16.38 36.45
C LEU A 206 -25.30 -15.24 36.12
N LEU A 207 -25.37 -14.12 36.85
CA LEU A 207 -24.41 -13.01 36.67
C LEU A 207 -22.96 -13.44 36.92
N ARG A 208 -22.72 -14.23 37.97
CA ARG A 208 -21.38 -14.76 38.27
C ARG A 208 -20.90 -15.72 37.17
N GLY A 209 -21.74 -16.66 36.74
CA GLY A 209 -21.42 -17.59 35.66
C GLY A 209 -21.15 -16.89 34.32
N ALA A 210 -21.91 -15.83 34.04
CA ALA A 210 -21.73 -15.00 32.86
C ALA A 210 -20.58 -13.97 33.01
N THR A 211 -19.90 -13.91 34.17
CA THR A 211 -18.93 -12.86 34.54
C THR A 211 -19.39 -11.45 34.15
N LEU A 212 -20.60 -11.10 34.58
CA LEU A 212 -21.22 -9.80 34.39
C LEU A 212 -21.39 -9.09 35.72
N SER A 213 -21.10 -7.79 35.76
CA SER A 213 -21.37 -6.94 36.91
C SER A 213 -22.74 -6.27 36.77
N LYS A 214 -23.35 -5.88 37.90
CA LYS A 214 -24.66 -5.22 37.89
C LYS A 214 -24.61 -3.83 37.27
N GLU A 215 -23.45 -3.19 37.29
CA GLU A 215 -23.22 -1.82 36.81
C GLU A 215 -22.96 -1.76 35.30
N ARG A 216 -22.46 -2.85 34.71
CA ARG A 216 -22.05 -2.91 33.29
C ARG A 216 -23.00 -3.72 32.41
N ILE A 217 -24.05 -4.29 32.99
CA ILE A 217 -25.07 -5.02 32.24
C ILE A 217 -25.92 -4.00 31.45
N THR A 218 -26.15 -4.31 30.18
CA THR A 218 -27.02 -3.54 29.28
C THR A 218 -28.48 -3.75 29.65
N LYS A 219 -29.35 -2.83 29.25
CA LYS A 219 -30.79 -2.89 29.56
C LYS A 219 -31.43 -4.13 28.94
N GLU A 220 -31.03 -4.46 27.72
CA GLU A 220 -31.46 -5.61 26.93
C GLU A 220 -31.07 -6.91 27.64
N ALA A 221 -29.80 -7.06 28.02
CA ALA A 221 -29.33 -8.22 28.78
C ALA A 221 -29.98 -8.30 30.17
N GLN A 222 -30.26 -7.16 30.81
CA GLN A 222 -30.95 -7.12 32.10
C GLN A 222 -32.40 -7.60 32.00
N ASN A 223 -33.11 -7.23 30.93
CA ASN A 223 -34.47 -7.70 30.66
C ASN A 223 -34.45 -9.21 30.38
N PHE A 224 -33.55 -9.68 29.52
CA PHE A 224 -33.38 -11.11 29.25
C PHE A 224 -33.10 -11.91 30.53
N LEU A 225 -32.20 -11.42 31.39
CA LEU A 225 -31.89 -12.04 32.67
C LEU A 225 -33.11 -12.13 33.61
N LYS A 226 -34.04 -11.18 33.56
CA LYS A 226 -35.27 -11.25 34.38
C LYS A 226 -36.19 -12.36 33.89
N THR A 227 -36.46 -12.41 32.59
CA THR A 227 -37.28 -13.47 31.97
C THR A 227 -36.76 -14.86 32.32
N VAL A 228 -35.44 -15.06 32.21
CA VAL A 228 -34.78 -16.34 32.53
C VAL A 228 -34.86 -16.71 34.02
N CYS A 229 -35.01 -15.74 34.93
CA CYS A 229 -35.17 -16.00 36.36
C CYS A 229 -36.65 -16.15 36.79
N GLU A 230 -37.60 -15.74 35.96
CA GLU A 230 -39.05 -15.77 36.25
C GLU A 230 -39.72 -17.07 35.72
N GLU A 231 -39.02 -17.84 34.87
CA GLU A 231 -39.49 -19.12 34.31
C GLU A 231 -39.21 -20.35 35.21
N ASP A 232 -38.60 -20.15 36.39
CA ASP A 232 -38.31 -21.18 37.41
C ASP A 232 -39.08 -20.89 38.72
#